data_AF-A0A961UZ77-F1
#
_entry.id   AF-A0A961UZ77-F1
#
_cell.length_a   1.000
_cell.length_b   1.000
_cell.length_c   1.000
_cell.angle_alpha   90.00
_cell.angle_beta   90.00
_cell.angle_gamma   90.00
#
_symmetry.space_group_name_H-M   'P 1'
#
loop_
_entity.id
_entity.type
_entity.pdbx_description
1 polymer ?
#
loop_
_entity_poly.entity_id
_entity_poly.type
_entity_poly.pdbx_seq_one_letter_code
_entity_poly.pdbx_strand_id
1 'polypeptide(L)'
;MTPEQVQRAESADWFHAIDLGSHATAGRFPDGTIPQNVTLFGVMDLLPAIDVSNADCLDIGTADGLSAFHMAMRGGRVTATDRYDSVPTKFELAREVLGLDVDYRTGILFDNILDDLPAHAFDVIVSAGVMYHMFHPFDAVLKARKLARPYGFFLIETAFLPTVGQPFIEFNPASGRNKEVTTYWMPSKSALLGMLRFAGFDILAVRTMIRPNRITVLARSVPLGEVSGLTPREIEMQRQTTDAGFTATFPDTRASSVSISDFGEYDVEIDWNTYKPHFPPHPDGSKPIIGKRHLATKTS
;
A
#
# COMPACT_ATOMS: atom_id res chain seq x y z
N MET A 1 -19.15 13.54 -15.03
CA MET A 1 -20.06 12.78 -14.15
C MET A 1 -21.51 13.17 -14.41
N THR A 2 -22.44 12.24 -14.34
CA THR A 2 -23.90 12.52 -14.34
C THR A 2 -24.34 13.08 -12.99
N PRO A 3 -25.50 13.79 -12.90
CA PRO A 3 -26.03 14.25 -11.61
C PRO A 3 -26.20 13.13 -10.57
N GLU A 4 -26.59 11.94 -11.03
CA GLU A 4 -26.72 10.75 -10.18
C GLU A 4 -25.36 10.27 -9.62
N GLN A 5 -24.33 10.22 -10.48
CA GLN A 5 -22.97 9.88 -10.05
C GLN A 5 -22.42 10.89 -9.03
N VAL A 6 -22.71 12.19 -9.20
CA VAL A 6 -22.34 13.23 -8.23
C VAL A 6 -23.05 12.99 -6.89
N GLN A 7 -24.37 12.77 -6.91
CA GLN A 7 -25.13 12.49 -5.68
C GLN A 7 -24.60 11.26 -4.95
N ARG A 8 -24.30 10.17 -5.67
CA ARG A 8 -23.69 8.97 -5.11
C ARG A 8 -22.33 9.28 -4.47
N ALA A 9 -21.48 10.04 -5.16
CA ALA A 9 -20.16 10.43 -4.64
C ALA A 9 -20.27 11.30 -3.37
N GLU A 10 -21.20 12.25 -3.31
CA GLU A 10 -21.41 13.13 -2.15
C GLU A 10 -22.02 12.40 -0.94
N SER A 11 -22.79 11.34 -1.19
CA SER A 11 -23.42 10.53 -0.14
C SER A 11 -22.52 9.46 0.48
N ALA A 12 -21.35 9.20 -0.12
CA ALA A 12 -20.46 8.12 0.27
C ALA A 12 -19.43 8.54 1.33
N ASP A 13 -19.07 7.62 2.24
CA ASP A 13 -18.02 7.85 3.26
C ASP A 13 -16.63 7.48 2.72
N TRP A 14 -16.05 8.34 1.89
CA TRP A 14 -14.73 8.12 1.29
C TRP A 14 -13.61 8.14 2.32
N PHE A 15 -12.75 7.12 2.28
CA PHE A 15 -11.48 7.05 2.98
C PHE A 15 -10.43 7.95 2.30
N HIS A 16 -10.35 7.91 0.98
CA HIS A 16 -9.43 8.72 0.17
C HIS A 16 -10.14 9.88 -0.52
N ALA A 17 -9.48 11.04 -0.61
CA ALA A 17 -9.89 12.09 -1.53
C ALA A 17 -9.40 11.71 -2.94
N ILE A 18 -10.33 11.38 -3.83
CA ILE A 18 -10.08 10.93 -5.20
C ILE A 18 -10.60 12.00 -6.14
N ASP A 19 -9.79 12.43 -7.10
CA ASP A 19 -10.33 13.24 -8.19
C ASP A 19 -11.00 12.34 -9.24
N LEU A 20 -12.26 12.65 -9.53
CA LEU A 20 -13.13 11.96 -10.49
C LEU A 20 -13.34 12.83 -11.74
N GLY A 21 -12.41 13.76 -12.01
CA GLY A 21 -12.41 14.69 -13.13
C GLY A 21 -13.16 15.97 -12.80
N SER A 22 -14.48 15.99 -13.00
CA SER A 22 -15.29 17.19 -12.73
C SER A 22 -15.57 17.42 -11.23
N HIS A 23 -15.23 16.46 -10.38
CA HIS A 23 -15.56 16.46 -8.96
C HIS A 23 -14.48 15.70 -8.19
N ALA A 24 -14.10 16.16 -7.00
CA ALA A 24 -13.24 15.40 -6.10
C ALA A 24 -14.03 14.91 -4.89
N THR A 25 -13.78 13.66 -4.47
CA THR A 25 -14.41 13.10 -3.27
C THR A 25 -13.86 13.77 -2.02
N ALA A 26 -14.67 13.82 -0.95
CA ALA A 26 -14.34 14.56 0.25
C ALA A 26 -13.16 13.96 1.06
N GLY A 27 -12.88 12.67 0.89
CA GLY A 27 -11.97 11.90 1.75
C GLY A 27 -12.33 11.97 3.23
N ARG A 28 -11.45 11.46 4.09
CA ARG A 28 -11.72 11.31 5.53
C ARG A 28 -11.29 12.47 6.41
N PHE A 29 -10.59 13.48 5.86
CA PHE A 29 -10.07 14.64 6.61
C PHE A 29 -10.70 15.98 6.16
N PRO A 30 -12.02 16.17 6.32
CA PRO A 30 -12.74 17.31 5.75
C PRO A 30 -12.44 18.65 6.42
N ASP A 31 -11.85 18.68 7.62
CA ASP A 31 -11.53 19.91 8.35
C ASP A 31 -10.20 20.55 7.92
N GLY A 32 -9.42 19.87 7.08
CA GLY A 32 -8.13 20.33 6.57
C GLY A 32 -7.01 20.38 7.62
N THR A 33 -7.24 19.88 8.83
CA THR A 33 -6.20 19.83 9.89
C THR A 33 -5.16 18.75 9.64
N ILE A 34 -5.57 17.68 8.96
CA ILE A 34 -4.72 16.59 8.48
C ILE A 34 -4.78 16.63 6.95
N PRO A 35 -3.63 16.60 6.24
CA PRO A 35 -3.63 16.52 4.79
C PRO A 35 -4.42 15.32 4.27
N GLN A 36 -5.15 15.51 3.17
CA GLN A 36 -5.85 14.41 2.52
C GLN A 36 -4.86 13.35 2.03
N ASN A 37 -5.26 12.09 2.12
CA ASN A 37 -4.46 10.93 1.68
C ASN A 37 -3.08 10.80 2.34
N VAL A 38 -2.87 11.42 3.51
CA VAL A 38 -1.58 11.44 4.21
C VAL A 38 -0.97 10.05 4.47
N THR A 39 -1.81 9.01 4.59
CA THR A 39 -1.35 7.62 4.75
C THR A 39 -0.75 7.01 3.49
N LEU A 40 -0.86 7.67 2.34
CA LEU A 40 -0.29 7.20 1.07
C LEU A 40 0.86 8.09 0.57
N PHE A 41 1.32 9.09 1.32
CA PHE A 41 2.36 10.01 0.83
C PHE A 41 3.62 9.30 0.38
N GLY A 42 4.15 8.36 1.19
CA GLY A 42 5.33 7.59 0.79
C GLY A 42 5.09 6.67 -0.42
N VAL A 43 3.86 6.16 -0.60
CA VAL A 43 3.49 5.38 -1.79
C VAL A 43 3.45 6.29 -3.02
N MET A 44 2.83 7.47 -2.90
CA MET A 44 2.72 8.45 -3.98
C MET A 44 4.07 9.07 -4.37
N ASP A 45 5.05 9.05 -3.46
CA ASP A 45 6.42 9.45 -3.75
C ASP A 45 7.18 8.41 -4.58
N LEU A 46 7.05 7.13 -4.20
CA LEU A 46 7.89 6.05 -4.76
C LEU A 46 7.26 5.36 -5.97
N LEU A 47 5.93 5.20 -5.99
CA LEU A 47 5.23 4.50 -7.08
C LEU A 47 5.47 5.12 -8.46
N PRO A 48 5.55 6.45 -8.65
CA PRO A 48 5.82 7.04 -9.96
C PRO A 48 7.18 6.67 -10.57
N ALA A 49 8.15 6.23 -9.76
CA ALA A 49 9.44 5.79 -10.27
C ALA A 49 9.37 4.39 -10.91
N ILE A 50 8.32 3.62 -10.64
CA ILE A 50 8.15 2.25 -11.15
C ILE A 50 7.37 2.33 -12.47
N ASP A 51 7.94 1.80 -13.56
CA ASP A 51 7.23 1.73 -14.85
C ASP A 51 6.21 0.59 -14.84
N VAL A 52 5.00 0.91 -14.41
CA VAL A 52 3.88 -0.05 -14.34
C VAL A 52 3.20 -0.30 -15.69
N SER A 53 3.68 0.27 -16.79
CA SER A 53 3.08 0.08 -18.10
C SER A 53 3.11 -1.40 -18.51
N ASN A 54 1.93 -1.98 -18.74
CA ASN A 54 1.72 -3.40 -19.01
C ASN A 54 2.23 -4.36 -17.92
N ALA A 55 2.46 -3.87 -16.69
CA ALA A 55 2.81 -4.68 -15.54
C ALA A 55 1.56 -5.36 -14.94
N ASP A 56 1.73 -6.55 -14.37
CA ASP A 56 0.70 -7.15 -13.50
C ASP A 56 0.85 -6.56 -12.09
N CYS A 57 -0.15 -5.79 -11.66
CA CYS A 57 -0.12 -5.04 -10.40
C CYS A 57 -1.16 -5.57 -9.42
N LEU A 58 -0.81 -5.58 -8.13
CA LEU A 58 -1.70 -5.94 -7.03
C LEU A 58 -1.79 -4.81 -6.00
N ASP A 59 -2.99 -4.41 -5.62
CA ASP A 59 -3.24 -3.49 -4.49
C ASP A 59 -4.04 -4.21 -3.40
N ILE A 60 -3.40 -4.48 -2.26
CA ILE A 60 -3.98 -5.23 -1.14
C ILE A 60 -4.50 -4.25 -0.08
N GLY A 61 -5.79 -4.31 0.25
CA GLY A 61 -6.43 -3.35 1.16
C GLY A 61 -6.65 -1.99 0.48
N THR A 62 -7.17 -2.02 -0.73
CA THR A 62 -7.28 -0.85 -1.64
C THR A 62 -8.21 0.27 -1.13
N ALA A 63 -9.05 -0.04 -0.15
CA ALA A 63 -10.16 0.78 0.33
C ALA A 63 -11.05 1.24 -0.83
N ASP A 64 -10.97 2.53 -1.16
CA ASP A 64 -11.75 3.13 -2.25
C ASP A 64 -11.06 3.07 -3.62
N GLY A 65 -9.85 2.50 -3.71
CA GLY A 65 -9.16 2.26 -4.99
C GLY A 65 -8.01 3.18 -5.35
N LEU A 66 -7.54 4.04 -4.43
CA LEU A 66 -6.67 5.16 -4.82
C LEU A 66 -5.35 4.73 -5.50
N SER A 67 -4.61 3.83 -4.86
CA SER A 67 -3.36 3.30 -5.39
C SER A 67 -3.60 2.43 -6.62
N ALA A 68 -4.65 1.60 -6.61
CA ALA A 68 -5.07 0.80 -7.74
C ALA A 68 -5.33 1.64 -9.00
N PHE A 69 -6.12 2.71 -8.88
CA PHE A 69 -6.42 3.62 -10.00
C PHE A 69 -5.17 4.35 -10.48
N HIS A 70 -4.27 4.75 -9.57
CA HIS A 70 -3.01 5.40 -9.92
C HIS A 70 -2.10 4.49 -10.77
N MET A 71 -2.08 3.18 -10.48
CA MET A 71 -1.38 2.18 -11.29
C MET A 71 -2.08 1.94 -12.65
N ALA A 72 -3.41 1.81 -12.64
CA ALA A 72 -4.19 1.57 -13.86
C ALA A 72 -4.08 2.73 -14.87
N MET A 73 -4.13 3.98 -14.39
CA MET A 73 -3.93 5.18 -15.22
C MET A 73 -2.55 5.24 -15.88
N ARG A 74 -1.56 4.53 -15.33
CA ARG A 74 -0.18 4.42 -15.87
C ARG A 74 0.01 3.17 -16.74
N GLY A 75 -1.07 2.46 -17.06
CA GLY A 75 -1.06 1.31 -17.96
C GLY A 75 -0.85 -0.05 -17.28
N GLY A 76 -0.91 -0.13 -15.95
CA GLY A 76 -0.86 -1.40 -15.22
C GLY A 76 -2.14 -2.22 -15.40
N ARG A 77 -2.02 -3.55 -15.47
CA ARG A 77 -3.14 -4.49 -15.30
C ARG A 77 -3.33 -4.74 -13.81
N VAL A 78 -4.35 -4.13 -13.23
CA VAL A 78 -4.47 -4.06 -11.76
C VAL A 78 -5.53 -5.03 -11.24
N THR A 79 -5.11 -5.87 -10.30
CA THR A 79 -6.01 -6.56 -9.37
C THR A 79 -6.00 -5.80 -8.05
N ALA A 80 -7.18 -5.49 -7.50
CA ALA A 80 -7.33 -4.81 -6.22
C ALA A 80 -8.16 -5.68 -5.28
N THR A 81 -7.73 -5.80 -4.02
CA THR A 81 -8.45 -6.61 -3.02
C THR A 81 -8.79 -5.82 -1.78
N ASP A 82 -9.91 -6.16 -1.15
CA ASP A 82 -10.28 -5.65 0.17
C ASP A 82 -11.26 -6.60 0.89
N ARG A 83 -11.67 -6.25 2.11
CA ARG A 83 -12.80 -6.87 2.82
C ARG A 83 -14.10 -6.72 2.02
N TYR A 84 -15.12 -7.47 2.42
CA TYR A 84 -16.47 -7.27 1.88
C TYR A 84 -16.92 -5.83 2.07
N ASP A 85 -17.39 -5.23 0.98
CA ASP A 85 -17.97 -3.89 0.99
C ASP A 85 -19.48 -3.98 0.67
N SER A 86 -20.23 -2.98 1.13
CA SER A 86 -21.66 -2.87 0.85
C SER A 86 -21.88 -2.46 -0.62
N VAL A 87 -22.73 -3.20 -1.33
CA VAL A 87 -22.99 -2.99 -2.77
C VAL A 87 -24.08 -1.92 -3.01
N PRO A 88 -23.95 -1.03 -4.02
CA PRO A 88 -22.75 -0.76 -4.84
C PRO A 88 -21.74 0.15 -4.13
N THR A 89 -20.46 -0.19 -4.27
CA THR A 89 -19.36 0.38 -3.48
C THR A 89 -18.88 1.74 -4.01
N LYS A 90 -18.15 2.46 -3.17
CA LYS A 90 -17.39 3.66 -3.56
C LYS A 90 -16.37 3.37 -4.65
N PHE A 91 -15.72 2.21 -4.56
CA PHE A 91 -14.75 1.73 -5.54
C PHE A 91 -15.39 1.62 -6.93
N GLU A 92 -16.54 0.96 -7.05
CA GLU A 92 -17.23 0.78 -8.34
C GLU A 92 -17.61 2.11 -8.98
N LEU A 93 -18.08 3.07 -8.18
CA LEU A 93 -18.37 4.41 -8.67
C LEU A 93 -17.12 5.11 -9.22
N ALA A 94 -16.00 5.06 -8.49
CA ALA A 94 -14.76 5.67 -8.96
C ALA A 94 -14.23 4.98 -10.22
N ARG A 95 -14.24 3.65 -10.26
CA ARG A 95 -13.84 2.84 -11.43
C ARG A 95 -14.66 3.18 -12.67
N GLU A 96 -15.99 3.27 -12.52
CA GLU A 96 -16.93 3.65 -13.60
C GLU A 96 -16.65 5.05 -14.13
N VAL A 97 -16.53 6.04 -13.23
CA VAL A 97 -16.35 7.45 -13.61
C VAL A 97 -14.98 7.69 -14.26
N LEU A 98 -13.94 7.04 -13.75
CA LEU A 98 -12.59 7.15 -14.30
C LEU A 98 -12.40 6.33 -15.58
N GLY A 99 -13.35 5.45 -15.92
CA GLY A 99 -13.28 4.59 -17.11
C GLY A 99 -12.12 3.59 -17.04
N LEU A 100 -11.78 3.12 -15.84
CA LEU A 100 -10.64 2.23 -15.62
C LEU A 100 -11.07 0.76 -15.55
N ASP A 101 -10.22 -0.11 -16.09
CA ASP A 101 -10.37 -1.57 -15.99
C ASP A 101 -9.49 -2.09 -14.85
N VAL A 102 -10.09 -2.25 -13.67
CA VAL A 102 -9.45 -2.78 -12.46
C VAL A 102 -10.27 -3.97 -11.97
N ASP A 103 -9.62 -5.13 -11.83
CA ASP A 103 -10.21 -6.35 -11.30
C ASP A 103 -10.32 -6.24 -9.76
N TYR A 104 -11.49 -5.79 -9.29
CA TYR A 104 -11.76 -5.60 -7.86
C TYR A 104 -12.40 -6.84 -7.24
N ARG A 105 -11.72 -7.41 -6.24
CA ARG A 105 -12.15 -8.64 -5.57
C ARG A 105 -12.31 -8.40 -4.06
N THR A 106 -13.54 -8.54 -3.57
CA THR A 106 -13.86 -8.38 -2.16
C THR A 106 -13.78 -9.70 -1.39
N GLY A 107 -13.48 -9.64 -0.10
CA GLY A 107 -13.35 -10.83 0.77
C GLY A 107 -11.96 -11.47 0.71
N ILE A 108 -11.02 -10.87 -0.01
CA ILE A 108 -9.64 -11.34 -0.14
C ILE A 108 -8.73 -10.40 0.65
N LEU A 109 -8.23 -10.89 1.77
CA LEU A 109 -7.31 -10.21 2.68
C LEU A 109 -5.98 -10.96 2.71
N PHE A 110 -4.93 -10.39 3.32
CA PHE A 110 -3.68 -11.15 3.49
C PHE A 110 -3.92 -12.54 4.10
N ASP A 111 -4.87 -12.70 5.04
CA ASP A 111 -5.12 -13.98 5.71
C ASP A 111 -5.40 -15.14 4.75
N ASN A 112 -6.16 -14.90 3.67
CA ASN A 112 -6.57 -15.89 2.68
C ASN A 112 -6.05 -15.62 1.25
N ILE A 113 -5.23 -14.59 1.03
CA ILE A 113 -4.86 -14.13 -0.32
C ILE A 113 -4.26 -15.20 -1.23
N LEU A 114 -3.57 -16.19 -0.67
CA LEU A 114 -2.91 -17.26 -1.43
C LEU A 114 -3.89 -18.35 -1.90
N ASP A 115 -5.12 -18.37 -1.37
CA ASP A 115 -6.16 -19.31 -1.81
C ASP A 115 -6.80 -18.82 -3.12
N ASP A 116 -6.81 -17.50 -3.34
CA ASP A 116 -7.49 -16.86 -4.46
C ASP A 116 -6.54 -16.29 -5.53
N LEU A 117 -5.30 -15.97 -5.16
CA LEU A 117 -4.31 -15.38 -6.07
C LEU A 117 -3.13 -16.33 -6.35
N PRO A 118 -2.70 -16.42 -7.62
CA PRO A 118 -1.57 -17.27 -7.98
C PRO A 118 -0.25 -16.73 -7.39
N ALA A 119 0.59 -17.64 -6.92
CA ALA A 119 1.96 -17.32 -6.54
C ALA A 119 2.77 -16.78 -7.74
N HIS A 120 3.71 -15.89 -7.48
CA HIS A 120 4.66 -15.31 -8.45
C HIS A 120 3.98 -14.72 -9.70
N ALA A 121 2.86 -14.03 -9.51
CA ALA A 121 2.04 -13.51 -10.59
C ALA A 121 2.19 -12.00 -10.80
N PHE A 122 2.67 -11.27 -9.81
CA PHE A 122 2.66 -9.80 -9.83
C PHE A 122 4.05 -9.21 -9.96
N ASP A 123 4.19 -8.23 -10.86
CA ASP A 123 5.40 -7.45 -11.05
C ASP A 123 5.55 -6.35 -9.98
N VAL A 124 4.41 -5.80 -9.51
CA VAL A 124 4.35 -4.74 -8.51
C VAL A 124 3.21 -5.02 -7.53
N ILE A 125 3.51 -5.02 -6.23
CA ILE A 125 2.53 -5.18 -5.16
C ILE A 125 2.55 -3.92 -4.29
N VAL A 126 1.37 -3.36 -4.01
CA VAL A 126 1.15 -2.30 -3.05
C VAL A 126 0.34 -2.85 -1.89
N SER A 127 0.77 -2.58 -0.66
CA SER A 127 0.03 -2.83 0.57
C SER A 127 0.26 -1.67 1.51
N ALA A 128 -0.69 -0.74 1.53
CA ALA A 128 -0.61 0.45 2.37
C ALA A 128 -1.75 0.46 3.37
N GLY A 129 -1.44 0.65 4.65
CA GLY A 129 -2.47 0.73 5.66
C GLY A 129 -2.89 -0.61 6.27
N VAL A 130 -2.24 -1.74 5.95
CA VAL A 130 -2.77 -3.09 6.25
C VAL A 130 -2.03 -3.82 7.37
N MET A 131 -0.70 -3.91 7.29
CA MET A 131 0.13 -4.81 8.13
C MET A 131 -0.12 -4.65 9.64
N TYR A 132 -0.29 -3.42 10.12
CA TYR A 132 -0.47 -3.12 11.54
C TYR A 132 -1.83 -3.55 12.12
N HIS A 133 -2.79 -3.92 11.26
CA HIS A 133 -4.09 -4.48 11.64
C HIS A 133 -4.10 -6.01 11.72
N MET A 134 -3.01 -6.69 11.34
CA MET A 134 -2.96 -8.15 11.31
C MET A 134 -2.56 -8.74 12.65
N PHE A 135 -3.07 -9.90 13.02
CA PHE A 135 -2.56 -10.62 14.19
C PHE A 135 -1.15 -11.16 13.99
N HIS A 136 -0.81 -11.53 12.75
CA HIS A 136 0.51 -11.99 12.35
C HIS A 136 1.13 -10.98 11.37
N PRO A 137 1.78 -9.90 11.86
CA PRO A 137 2.21 -8.80 10.99
C PRO A 137 3.32 -9.21 10.02
N PHE A 138 4.10 -10.25 10.34
CA PHE A 138 5.13 -10.75 9.44
C PHE A 138 4.55 -11.52 8.24
N ASP A 139 3.35 -12.09 8.37
CA ASP A 139 2.69 -12.82 7.28
C ASP A 139 2.42 -11.92 6.07
N ALA A 140 2.18 -10.62 6.27
CA ALA A 140 2.04 -9.66 5.17
C ALA A 140 3.25 -9.71 4.23
N VAL A 141 4.45 -9.71 4.82
CA VAL A 141 5.72 -9.71 4.08
C VAL A 141 5.94 -11.07 3.40
N LEU A 142 5.71 -12.17 4.12
CA LEU A 142 5.91 -13.53 3.57
C LEU A 142 4.93 -13.83 2.43
N LYS A 143 3.68 -13.39 2.54
CA LYS A 143 2.65 -13.59 1.50
C LYS A 143 2.90 -12.67 0.30
N ALA A 144 3.27 -11.41 0.51
CA ALA A 144 3.72 -10.54 -0.57
C ALA A 144 4.90 -11.15 -1.34
N ARG A 145 5.86 -11.78 -0.62
CA ARG A 145 7.00 -12.45 -1.25
C ARG A 145 6.62 -13.65 -2.12
N LYS A 146 5.59 -14.39 -1.75
CA LYS A 146 5.06 -15.52 -2.53
C LYS A 146 4.26 -15.07 -3.74
N LEU A 147 3.60 -13.92 -3.66
CA LEU A 147 2.85 -13.33 -4.77
C LEU A 147 3.74 -12.62 -5.79
N ALA A 148 4.85 -12.02 -5.32
CA ALA A 148 5.79 -11.29 -6.16
C ALA A 148 6.55 -12.23 -7.11
N ARG A 149 6.61 -11.85 -8.39
CA ARG A 149 7.54 -12.44 -9.36
C ARG A 149 8.99 -12.24 -8.93
N PRO A 150 9.93 -13.10 -9.37
CA PRO A 150 11.35 -12.80 -9.26
C PRO A 150 11.68 -11.39 -9.76
N TYR A 151 12.41 -10.62 -8.97
CA TYR A 151 12.79 -9.24 -9.28
C TYR A 151 11.62 -8.23 -9.35
N GLY A 152 10.40 -8.63 -8.93
CA GLY A 152 9.25 -7.75 -8.77
C GLY A 152 9.35 -6.84 -7.53
N PHE A 153 8.53 -5.80 -7.51
CA PHE A 153 8.56 -4.74 -6.50
C PHE A 153 7.45 -4.89 -5.46
N PHE A 154 7.75 -4.50 -4.23
CA PHE A 154 6.80 -4.45 -3.13
C PHE A 154 6.89 -3.08 -2.45
N LEU A 155 5.78 -2.34 -2.47
CA LEU A 155 5.57 -1.11 -1.72
C LEU A 155 4.70 -1.44 -0.50
N ILE A 156 5.33 -1.44 0.68
CA ILE A 156 4.64 -1.63 1.94
C ILE A 156 4.59 -0.33 2.72
N GLU A 157 3.40 0.07 3.19
CA GLU A 157 3.21 1.17 4.13
C GLU A 157 2.51 0.68 5.41
N THR A 158 3.02 1.14 6.54
CA THR A 158 2.50 0.80 7.87
C THR A 158 2.74 1.90 8.89
N ALA A 159 2.01 1.85 10.00
CA ALA A 159 2.39 2.59 11.21
C ALA A 159 3.75 2.11 11.74
N PHE A 160 4.57 3.01 12.28
CA PHE A 160 5.90 2.67 12.83
C PHE A 160 6.29 3.50 14.06
N LEU A 161 7.39 3.13 14.70
CA LEU A 161 7.96 3.85 15.84
C LEU A 161 9.17 4.70 15.41
N PRO A 162 9.01 6.03 15.20
CA PRO A 162 10.09 6.88 14.70
C PRO A 162 11.26 7.06 15.68
N THR A 163 11.02 6.95 16.98
CA THR A 163 12.02 7.21 18.02
C THR A 163 12.80 5.97 18.47
N VAL A 164 12.49 4.80 17.92
CA VAL A 164 13.13 3.52 18.29
C VAL A 164 14.09 3.11 17.17
N GLY A 165 15.40 3.16 17.44
CA GLY A 165 16.43 2.86 16.44
C GLY A 165 16.73 1.37 16.28
N GLN A 166 16.72 0.62 17.38
CA GLN A 166 17.00 -0.82 17.40
C GLN A 166 15.80 -1.65 16.89
N PRO A 167 16.00 -2.91 16.45
CA PRO A 167 14.91 -3.79 16.07
C PRO A 167 13.95 -4.00 17.24
N PHE A 168 12.70 -3.57 17.07
CA PHE A 168 11.66 -3.65 18.07
C PHE A 168 10.29 -3.63 17.39
N ILE A 169 9.33 -4.37 17.93
CA ILE A 169 7.92 -4.31 17.50
C ILE A 169 7.07 -4.14 18.75
N GLU A 170 6.34 -3.03 18.83
CA GLU A 170 5.37 -2.82 19.91
C GLU A 170 4.06 -3.54 19.58
N PHE A 171 3.55 -4.31 20.53
CA PHE A 171 2.13 -4.67 20.58
C PHE A 171 1.35 -3.53 21.24
N ASN A 172 0.34 -3.00 20.56
CA ASN A 172 -0.51 -1.93 21.05
C ASN A 172 -1.85 -2.49 21.55
N PRO A 173 -2.09 -2.53 22.88
CA PRO A 173 -3.35 -2.97 23.46
C PRO A 173 -4.45 -1.90 23.44
N ALA A 174 -4.32 -0.86 22.60
CA ALA A 174 -5.19 0.32 22.51
C ALA A 174 -5.33 1.20 23.77
N SER A 175 -4.69 0.81 24.88
CA SER A 175 -4.56 1.63 26.11
C SER A 175 -3.22 2.37 26.19
N GLY A 176 -2.35 2.18 25.19
CA GLY A 176 -0.96 2.67 25.16
C GLY A 176 -0.79 3.98 24.38
N ARG A 177 0.37 4.09 23.71
CA ARG A 177 0.75 5.28 22.92
C ARG A 177 -0.20 5.58 21.77
N ASN A 178 -0.69 4.54 21.10
CA ASN A 178 -1.65 4.67 20.03
C ASN A 178 -3.05 4.31 20.54
N LYS A 179 -3.97 5.28 20.45
CA LYS A 179 -5.36 5.14 20.89
C LYS A 179 -6.27 4.51 19.84
N GLU A 180 -5.77 4.27 18.63
CA GLU A 180 -6.51 3.58 17.58
C GLU A 180 -6.59 2.08 17.89
N VAL A 181 -7.81 1.62 18.22
CA VAL A 181 -8.08 0.25 18.69
C VAL A 181 -7.77 -0.84 17.67
N THR A 182 -7.71 -0.49 16.39
CA THR A 182 -7.43 -1.43 15.31
C THR A 182 -5.94 -1.54 15.01
N THR A 183 -5.10 -0.62 15.48
CA THR A 183 -3.64 -0.70 15.28
C THR A 183 -3.02 -1.59 16.34
N TYR A 184 -2.63 -2.82 15.98
CA TYR A 184 -2.08 -3.82 16.90
C TYR A 184 -0.56 -3.81 16.96
N TRP A 185 0.13 -3.55 15.84
CA TRP A 185 1.58 -3.66 15.78
C TRP A 185 2.23 -2.41 15.23
N MET A 186 3.32 -1.96 15.87
CA MET A 186 4.13 -0.85 15.40
C MET A 186 5.61 -1.25 15.42
N PRO A 187 6.19 -1.66 14.27
CA PRO A 187 7.61 -1.94 14.17
C PRO A 187 8.44 -0.64 14.25
N SER A 188 9.67 -0.75 14.72
CA SER A 188 10.71 0.23 14.40
C SER A 188 11.11 0.10 12.92
N LYS A 189 11.74 1.14 12.37
CA LYS A 189 12.29 1.09 11.00
C LYS A 189 13.20 -0.14 10.82
N SER A 190 14.12 -0.37 11.74
CA SER A 190 15.08 -1.49 11.66
C SER A 190 14.40 -2.87 11.75
N ALA A 191 13.32 -3.01 12.53
CA ALA A 191 12.54 -4.26 12.54
C ALA A 191 11.84 -4.53 11.20
N LEU A 192 11.18 -3.52 10.62
CA LEU A 192 10.49 -3.67 9.33
C LEU A 192 11.48 -4.01 8.21
N LEU A 193 12.61 -3.30 8.14
CA LEU A 193 13.65 -3.58 7.15
C LEU A 193 14.28 -4.97 7.36
N GLY A 194 14.48 -5.39 8.61
CA GLY A 194 14.96 -6.73 8.95
C GLY A 194 14.00 -7.83 8.49
N MET A 195 12.70 -7.66 8.72
CA MET A 195 11.66 -8.58 8.25
C MET A 195 11.64 -8.70 6.72
N LEU A 196 11.71 -7.57 6.00
CA LEU A 196 11.75 -7.56 4.54
C LEU A 196 12.99 -8.30 4.00
N ARG A 197 14.17 -8.01 4.55
CA ARG A 197 15.41 -8.71 4.19
C ARG A 197 15.31 -10.21 4.48
N PHE A 198 14.77 -10.58 5.64
CA PHE A 198 14.58 -11.98 6.02
C PHE A 198 13.69 -12.72 5.02
N ALA A 199 12.67 -12.05 4.48
CA ALA A 199 11.80 -12.62 3.46
C ALA A 199 12.40 -12.57 2.04
N GLY A 200 13.64 -12.14 1.84
CA GLY A 200 14.22 -12.09 0.49
C GLY A 200 13.80 -10.88 -0.32
N PHE A 201 13.65 -9.73 0.34
CA PHE A 201 13.54 -8.44 -0.33
C PHE A 201 14.81 -7.61 -0.10
N ASP A 202 15.39 -7.10 -1.19
CA ASP A 202 16.38 -6.04 -1.14
C ASP A 202 15.69 -4.68 -1.00
N ILE A 203 16.24 -3.79 -0.17
CA ILE A 203 15.58 -2.51 0.15
C ILE A 203 16.11 -1.45 -0.80
N LEU A 204 15.22 -0.81 -1.55
CA LEU A 204 15.58 0.22 -2.53
C LEU A 204 15.40 1.63 -1.98
N ALA A 205 14.31 1.87 -1.26
CA ALA A 205 14.02 3.18 -0.68
C ALA A 205 13.13 3.10 0.56
N VAL A 206 13.24 4.11 1.41
CA VAL A 206 12.44 4.31 2.62
C VAL A 206 11.92 5.74 2.65
N ARG A 207 10.62 5.88 2.95
CA ARG A 207 9.97 7.14 3.28
C ARG A 207 9.40 7.07 4.67
N THR A 208 9.74 8.03 5.52
CA THR A 208 9.20 8.12 6.86
C THR A 208 8.42 9.40 7.06
N MET A 209 7.46 9.37 7.96
CA MET A 209 6.70 10.52 8.43
C MET A 209 6.56 10.42 9.93
N ILE A 210 7.19 11.31 10.68
CA ILE A 210 7.06 11.37 12.14
C ILE A 210 5.62 11.74 12.53
N ARG A 211 4.89 12.45 11.68
CA ARG A 211 3.45 12.71 11.86
C ARG A 211 2.72 12.27 10.59
N PRO A 212 1.82 11.27 10.63
CA PRO A 212 1.28 10.57 11.80
C PRO A 212 1.96 9.20 12.06
N ASN A 213 3.29 9.15 12.15
CA ASN A 213 4.06 7.91 12.36
C ASN A 213 3.88 6.86 11.25
N ARG A 214 4.16 7.23 9.99
CA ARG A 214 4.09 6.31 8.84
C ARG A 214 5.46 5.99 8.27
N ILE A 215 5.64 4.76 7.82
CA ILE A 215 6.80 4.33 7.05
C ILE A 215 6.31 3.65 5.78
N THR A 216 6.88 4.03 4.64
CA THR A 216 6.74 3.32 3.37
C THR A 216 8.11 2.79 2.97
N VAL A 217 8.16 1.53 2.54
CA VAL A 217 9.38 0.90 2.05
C VAL A 217 9.12 0.38 0.64
N LEU A 218 9.98 0.77 -0.29
CA LEU A 218 10.09 0.14 -1.59
C LEU A 218 11.16 -0.92 -1.54
N ALA A 219 10.77 -2.16 -1.83
CA ALA A 219 11.65 -3.30 -1.81
C ALA A 219 11.53 -4.11 -3.10
N ARG A 220 12.58 -4.85 -3.46
CA ARG A 220 12.64 -5.72 -4.63
C ARG A 220 12.83 -7.16 -4.19
N SER A 221 11.97 -8.05 -4.66
CA SER A 221 12.13 -9.48 -4.39
C SER A 221 13.36 -10.01 -5.13
N VAL A 222 14.28 -10.64 -4.41
CA VAL A 222 15.52 -11.19 -4.98
C VAL A 222 15.80 -12.58 -4.39
N PRO A 223 16.68 -13.39 -4.99
CA PRO A 223 17.18 -14.59 -4.34
C PRO A 223 17.84 -14.20 -3.01
N LEU A 224 17.73 -15.04 -1.96
CA LEU A 224 18.30 -14.70 -0.65
C LEU A 224 19.78 -14.32 -0.69
N GLY A 225 20.55 -14.92 -1.61
CA GLY A 225 21.97 -14.62 -1.78
C GLY A 225 22.28 -13.22 -2.34
N GLU A 226 21.27 -12.53 -2.86
CA GLU A 226 21.39 -11.19 -3.44
C GLU A 226 20.84 -10.09 -2.52
N VAL A 227 20.27 -10.44 -1.36
CA VAL A 227 19.75 -9.46 -0.41
C VAL A 227 20.90 -8.72 0.28
N SER A 228 20.91 -7.39 0.18
CA SER A 228 21.94 -6.57 0.81
C SER A 228 21.84 -6.62 2.34
N GLY A 229 22.96 -6.91 2.99
CA GLY A 229 23.10 -6.86 4.45
C GLY A 229 22.80 -8.16 5.19
N LEU A 230 22.52 -9.26 4.49
CA LEU A 230 22.48 -10.60 5.11
C LEU A 230 23.87 -11.24 5.14
N THR A 231 24.19 -11.89 6.26
CA THR A 231 25.39 -12.72 6.40
C THR A 231 25.19 -14.10 5.76
N PRO A 232 26.27 -14.80 5.37
CA PRO A 232 26.18 -16.17 4.85
C PRO A 232 25.43 -17.13 5.79
N ARG A 233 25.62 -16.96 7.11
CA ARG A 233 24.93 -17.77 8.12
C ARG A 233 23.44 -17.46 8.17
N GLU A 234 23.03 -16.21 8.06
CA GLU A 234 21.60 -15.85 8.01
C GLU A 234 20.92 -16.42 6.77
N ILE A 235 21.59 -16.36 5.62
CA ILE A 235 21.10 -16.96 4.37
C ILE A 235 20.96 -18.48 4.52
N GLU A 236 21.95 -19.15 5.12
CA GLU A 236 21.90 -20.60 5.37
C GLU A 236 20.72 -20.98 6.29
N MET A 237 20.54 -20.25 7.39
CA MET A 237 19.44 -20.50 8.34
C MET A 237 18.08 -20.23 7.71
N GLN A 238 17.95 -19.16 6.92
CA GLN A 238 16.69 -18.84 6.23
C GLN A 238 16.30 -19.89 5.19
N ARG A 239 17.27 -20.53 4.51
CA ARG A 239 16.98 -21.65 3.60
C ARG A 239 16.40 -22.88 4.31
N GLN A 240 16.67 -23.02 5.61
CA GLN A 240 16.16 -24.11 6.44
C GLN A 240 14.81 -23.77 7.07
N THR A 241 14.41 -22.50 7.09
CA THR A 241 13.09 -22.08 7.58
C THR A 241 12.01 -22.48 6.58
N THR A 242 11.12 -23.40 7.00
CA THR A 242 9.98 -23.87 6.20
C THR A 242 8.62 -23.45 6.75
N ASP A 243 8.60 -22.61 7.79
CA ASP A 243 7.37 -22.16 8.41
C ASP A 243 6.50 -21.36 7.44
N ALA A 244 5.18 -21.44 7.65
CA ALA A 244 4.15 -20.82 6.82
C ALA A 244 4.29 -21.15 5.30
N GLY A 245 4.96 -22.26 4.94
CA GLY A 245 5.20 -22.64 3.54
C GLY A 245 6.04 -21.63 2.75
N PHE A 246 6.84 -20.81 3.43
CA PHE A 246 7.80 -19.92 2.79
C PHE A 246 8.99 -20.73 2.28
N THR A 247 9.37 -20.51 1.02
CA THR A 247 10.59 -21.08 0.45
C THR A 247 11.52 -19.96 0.03
N ALA A 248 12.74 -19.99 0.57
CA ALA A 248 13.83 -19.09 0.26
C ALA A 248 14.27 -19.06 -1.23
N THR A 249 13.81 -20.04 -2.01
CA THR A 249 14.14 -20.22 -3.42
C THR A 249 13.03 -19.67 -4.31
N PHE A 250 13.40 -18.92 -5.35
CA PHE A 250 12.46 -18.66 -6.44
C PHE A 250 12.18 -19.96 -7.19
N PRO A 251 10.91 -20.28 -7.48
CA PRO A 251 10.61 -21.30 -8.45
C PRO A 251 11.01 -20.84 -9.86
N ASP A 252 11.20 -21.80 -10.76
CA ASP A 252 11.45 -21.54 -12.18
C ASP A 252 10.22 -20.86 -12.81
N THR A 253 10.23 -19.53 -12.76
CA THR A 253 9.10 -18.65 -13.10
C THR A 253 9.62 -17.41 -13.78
N ARG A 254 8.73 -16.75 -14.55
CA ARG A 254 9.06 -15.52 -15.27
C ARG A 254 9.44 -14.41 -14.29
N ALA A 255 10.65 -13.89 -14.41
CA ALA A 255 11.07 -12.68 -13.72
C ALA A 255 10.25 -11.45 -14.19
N SER A 256 10.06 -10.49 -13.30
CA SER A 256 9.54 -9.17 -13.64
C SER A 256 10.52 -8.45 -14.57
N SER A 257 9.97 -7.87 -15.63
CA SER A 257 10.70 -7.00 -16.57
C SER A 257 10.50 -5.52 -16.26
N VAL A 258 9.79 -5.18 -15.17
CA VAL A 258 9.48 -3.79 -14.81
C VAL A 258 10.77 -3.05 -14.46
N SER A 259 10.98 -1.91 -15.11
CA SER A 259 12.07 -1.00 -14.81
C SER A 259 11.67 0.01 -13.73
N ILE A 260 12.68 0.56 -13.08
CA ILE A 260 12.53 1.64 -12.11
C ILE A 260 13.47 2.78 -12.49
N SER A 261 12.97 4.01 -12.48
CA SER A 261 13.77 5.23 -12.64
C SER A 261 14.36 5.68 -11.30
N ASP A 262 15.11 6.78 -11.32
CA ASP A 262 15.57 7.39 -10.08
C ASP A 262 14.39 7.85 -9.21
N PHE A 263 14.48 7.59 -7.91
CA PHE A 263 13.56 8.00 -6.86
C PHE A 263 14.28 8.84 -5.79
N GLY A 264 15.49 9.33 -6.10
CA GLY A 264 16.29 10.19 -5.23
C GLY A 264 16.95 9.43 -4.08
N GLU A 265 17.03 10.08 -2.92
CA GLU A 265 17.73 9.53 -1.76
C GLU A 265 17.08 8.26 -1.20
N TYR A 266 17.93 7.37 -0.68
CA TYR A 266 17.54 6.08 -0.13
C TYR A 266 16.57 6.20 1.07
N ASP A 267 16.80 7.13 2.00
CA ASP A 267 15.99 7.29 3.22
C ASP A 267 15.61 8.76 3.39
N VAL A 268 14.33 9.07 3.22
CA VAL A 268 13.80 10.43 3.24
C VAL A 268 12.69 10.54 4.28
N GLU A 269 12.75 11.58 5.11
CA GLU A 269 11.62 11.99 5.95
C GLU A 269 10.74 12.97 5.16
N ILE A 270 9.48 12.60 4.94
CA ILE A 270 8.47 13.45 4.32
C ILE A 270 7.88 14.35 5.40
N ASP A 271 7.98 15.66 5.23
CA ASP A 271 7.22 16.63 6.03
C ASP A 271 5.83 16.81 5.43
N TRP A 272 4.81 16.32 6.14
CA TRP A 272 3.42 16.38 5.71
C TRP A 272 2.87 17.81 5.53
N ASN A 273 3.53 18.85 6.05
CA ASN A 273 3.10 20.26 5.91
C ASN A 273 3.52 20.85 4.56
N THR A 274 4.63 20.35 4.02
CA THR A 274 5.29 20.92 2.83
C THR A 274 5.24 19.95 1.64
N TYR A 275 5.12 18.66 1.90
CA TYR A 275 4.96 17.64 0.87
C TYR A 275 3.64 17.83 0.13
N LYS A 276 3.77 17.93 -1.20
CA LYS A 276 2.63 17.96 -2.11
C LYS A 276 2.69 16.65 -2.89
N PRO A 277 1.92 15.62 -2.51
CA PRO A 277 1.89 14.40 -3.29
C PRO A 277 1.51 14.76 -4.73
N HIS A 278 2.02 13.99 -5.69
CA HIS A 278 1.48 13.98 -7.04
C HIS A 278 0.13 13.25 -7.02
N PHE A 279 -0.84 13.89 -6.36
CA PHE A 279 -2.22 13.51 -6.17
C PHE A 279 -3.00 14.81 -5.89
N PRO A 280 -4.15 15.11 -6.53
CA PRO A 280 -5.09 14.20 -7.18
C PRO A 280 -4.75 13.90 -8.64
N PRO A 281 -5.43 12.95 -9.29
CA PRO A 281 -5.34 12.70 -10.73
C PRO A 281 -5.91 13.89 -11.52
N HIS A 282 -5.28 15.05 -11.42
CA HIS A 282 -5.51 16.15 -12.34
C HIS A 282 -4.56 16.01 -13.54
N PRO A 283 -5.07 16.02 -14.78
CA PRO A 283 -4.34 16.65 -15.87
C PRO A 283 -4.09 18.12 -15.47
N ASP A 284 -2.93 18.69 -15.79
CA ASP A 284 -2.54 20.07 -15.47
C ASP A 284 -3.59 21.14 -15.90
N GLY A 285 -4.65 21.31 -15.10
CA GLY A 285 -5.88 22.04 -15.42
C GLY A 285 -6.66 22.52 -14.19
N SER A 286 -7.80 23.18 -14.42
CA SER A 286 -8.57 23.93 -13.40
C SER A 286 -8.98 23.09 -12.20
N LYS A 287 -8.80 23.65 -10.99
CA LYS A 287 -9.14 23.02 -9.69
C LYS A 287 -10.59 22.50 -9.65
N PRO A 288 -10.83 21.24 -9.25
CA PRO A 288 -12.16 20.64 -9.20
C PRO A 288 -12.98 21.26 -8.06
N ILE A 289 -14.31 21.10 -8.14
CA ILE A 289 -15.18 21.35 -6.99
C ILE A 289 -14.96 20.21 -5.99
N ILE A 290 -14.56 20.57 -4.76
CA ILE A 290 -14.37 19.61 -3.67
C ILE A 290 -15.74 19.28 -3.08
N GLY A 291 -16.12 18.00 -3.09
CA GLY A 291 -17.37 17.51 -2.51
C GLY A 291 -17.44 17.76 -1.00
N LYS A 292 -18.64 17.99 -0.47
CA LYS A 292 -18.87 18.14 0.98
C LYS A 292 -19.16 16.78 1.61
N ARG A 293 -18.50 16.46 2.73
CA ARG A 293 -18.81 15.26 3.52
C ARG A 293 -20.19 15.41 4.18
N HIS A 294 -21.13 14.52 3.88
CA HIS A 294 -22.29 14.32 4.73
C HIS A 294 -21.89 13.40 5.89
N LEU A 295 -21.68 13.97 7.07
CA LEU A 295 -21.64 13.17 8.30
C LEU A 295 -23.04 12.57 8.48
N ALA A 296 -23.21 11.28 8.19
CA ALA A 296 -24.36 10.56 8.68
C ALA A 296 -24.39 10.76 10.20
N THR A 297 -25.43 11.42 10.70
CA THR A 297 -25.70 11.48 12.14
C THR A 297 -25.72 10.03 12.62
N LYS A 298 -24.70 9.62 13.38
CA LYS A 298 -24.77 8.37 14.14
C LYS A 298 -26.00 8.51 15.04
N THR A 299 -27.11 7.88 14.66
CA THR A 299 -28.19 7.63 15.61
C THR A 299 -27.58 6.77 16.70
N SER A 300 -27.58 7.34 17.90
CA SER A 300 -27.14 6.76 19.18
C SER A 300 -27.63 5.34 19.39
#